data_AF-A0A1F8DNP6-F1
#
_entry.id   AF-A0A1F8DNP6-F1
#
_cell.length_a   1.000
_cell.length_b   1.000
_cell.length_c   1.000
_cell.angle_alpha   90.00
_cell.angle_beta   90.00
_cell.angle_gamma   90.00
#
_symmetry.space_group_name_H-M   'P 1'
#
loop_
_entity.id
_entity.type
_entity.pdbx_description
1 polymer ?
#
loop_
_entity_poly.entity_id
_entity_poly.type
_entity_poly.pdbx_seq_one_letter_code
_entity_poly.pdbx_strand_id
1 'polypeptide(L)'
;MDNLKVENLDNKKSMLKPVKFANAVTLVSVILQLAYTVKMAIVPNWIHYWMAAMMPGYNLASIETNSIGWGMSLLGVLVMAIIVWVATYAVIWLYNHWDK
;
A
#
# COMPACT_ATOMS: atom_id res chain seq x y z
N MET A 1 38.36 15.28 -26.07
CA MET A 1 37.97 15.40 -24.65
C MET A 1 36.46 15.19 -24.43
N ASP A 2 35.64 15.13 -25.49
CA ASP A 2 34.18 14.97 -25.36
C ASP A 2 33.69 13.53 -25.12
N ASN A 3 34.50 12.52 -25.48
CA ASN A 3 34.11 11.11 -25.34
C ASN A 3 34.04 10.62 -23.87
N LEU A 4 34.77 11.27 -22.96
CA LEU A 4 34.75 10.93 -21.52
C LEU A 4 33.45 11.37 -20.82
N LYS A 5 32.74 12.37 -21.35
CA LYS A 5 31.47 12.83 -20.75
C LYS A 5 30.29 11.92 -21.11
N VAL A 6 30.30 11.33 -22.30
CA VAL A 6 29.23 10.44 -22.77
C VAL A 6 29.28 9.09 -22.05
N GLU A 7 30.49 8.54 -21.86
CA GLU A 7 30.70 7.27 -21.16
C GLU A 7 30.30 7.33 -19.67
N ASN A 8 30.43 8.50 -19.03
CA ASN A 8 30.01 8.72 -17.64
C ASN A 8 28.49 8.90 -17.47
N LEU A 9 27.75 9.18 -18.55
CA LEU A 9 26.29 9.33 -18.49
C LEU A 9 25.57 7.98 -18.57
N ASP A 10 26.08 7.04 -19.38
CA ASP A 10 25.55 5.67 -19.47
C ASP A 10 25.88 4.82 -18.23
N ASN A 11 27.01 5.07 -17.58
CA ASN A 11 27.42 4.33 -16.37
C ASN A 11 26.68 4.75 -15.09
N LYS A 12 25.87 5.82 -15.16
CA LYS A 12 25.00 6.22 -14.05
C LYS A 12 23.68 5.46 -14.15
N LYS A 13 23.75 4.13 -14.12
CA LYS A 13 22.59 3.26 -13.93
C LYS A 13 21.79 3.85 -12.77
N SER A 14 20.62 4.41 -13.06
CA SER A 14 19.86 5.25 -12.14
C SER A 14 19.34 4.37 -10.99
N MET A 15 20.16 4.16 -9.96
CA MET A 15 19.75 3.41 -8.78
C MET A 15 18.51 4.07 -8.17
N LEU A 16 17.42 3.32 -8.07
CA LEU A 16 16.20 3.80 -7.45
C LEU A 16 16.49 4.15 -5.99
N LYS A 17 16.08 5.34 -5.53
CA LYS A 17 16.26 5.77 -4.14
C LYS A 17 15.25 5.04 -3.26
N PRO A 18 15.62 3.97 -2.52
CA PRO A 18 14.67 3.05 -1.90
C PRO A 18 13.77 3.76 -0.88
N VAL A 19 14.36 4.67 -0.10
CA VAL A 19 13.67 5.46 0.91
C VAL A 19 12.60 6.38 0.31
N LYS A 20 12.91 7.07 -0.80
CA LYS A 20 11.94 7.99 -1.42
C LYS A 20 10.73 7.24 -1.97
N PHE A 21 10.98 6.07 -2.54
CA PHE A 21 9.92 5.23 -3.09
C PHE A 21 9.09 4.57 -1.98
N ALA A 22 9.73 4.05 -0.93
CA ALA A 22 9.04 3.52 0.25
C ALA A 22 8.13 4.57 0.89
N ASN A 23 8.60 5.82 1.04
CA ASN A 23 7.77 6.92 1.54
C ASN A 23 6.57 7.21 0.63
N ALA A 24 6.77 7.23 -0.69
CA ALA A 24 5.69 7.49 -1.64
C ALA A 24 4.61 6.39 -1.61
N VAL A 25 5.02 5.12 -1.65
CA VAL A 25 4.09 3.98 -1.61
C VAL A 25 3.35 3.92 -0.27
N THR A 26 4.05 4.19 0.83
CA THR A 26 3.43 4.24 2.16
C THR A 26 2.39 5.35 2.24
N LEU A 27 2.69 6.55 1.74
CA LEU A 27 1.76 7.68 1.73
C LEU A 27 0.48 7.33 0.94
N VAL A 28 0.63 6.79 -0.26
CA VAL A 28 -0.51 6.38 -1.10
C VAL A 28 -1.34 5.30 -0.39
N SER A 29 -0.69 4.32 0.23
CA SER A 29 -1.36 3.24 0.96
C SER A 29 -2.12 3.75 2.18
N VAL A 30 -1.54 4.68 2.93
CA VAL A 30 -2.19 5.31 4.09
C VAL A 30 -3.42 6.11 3.65
N ILE A 31 -3.32 6.90 2.58
CA ILE A 31 -4.45 7.68 2.06
C ILE A 31 -5.59 6.75 1.63
N LEU A 32 -5.27 5.67 0.89
CA LEU A 32 -6.27 4.68 0.48
C LEU A 32 -6.93 4.00 1.67
N GLN A 33 -6.15 3.61 2.69
CA GLN A 33 -6.67 2.97 3.90
C GLN A 33 -7.58 3.92 4.70
N LEU A 34 -7.23 5.20 4.81
CA LEU A 34 -8.07 6.20 5.45
C LEU A 34 -9.37 6.41 4.68
N ALA A 35 -9.30 6.55 3.35
CA ALA A 35 -10.49 6.65 2.51
C ALA A 35 -11.41 5.44 2.65
N TYR A 36 -10.84 4.23 2.69
CA TYR A 36 -11.58 3.00 2.95
C TYR A 36 -12.25 3.01 4.33
N THR A 37 -11.53 3.45 5.36
CA THR A 37 -12.05 3.53 6.74
C THR A 37 -13.22 4.51 6.83
N VAL A 38 -13.10 5.69 6.22
CA VAL A 38 -14.18 6.67 6.15
C VAL A 38 -15.39 6.10 5.40
N LYS A 39 -15.17 5.42 4.27
CA LYS A 39 -16.26 4.78 3.52
C LYS A 39 -16.99 3.71 4.34
N MET A 40 -16.25 2.89 5.09
CA MET A 40 -16.82 1.90 6.01
C MET A 40 -17.61 2.54 7.15
N ALA A 41 -17.20 3.71 7.64
CA ALA A 41 -17.95 4.44 8.66
C ALA A 41 -19.29 5.00 8.12
N ILE A 42 -19.32 5.44 6.86
CA ILE A 42 -20.53 6.02 6.24
C ILE A 42 -21.49 4.92 5.76
N VAL A 43 -20.96 3.83 5.18
CA VAL A 43 -21.77 2.77 4.58
C VAL A 43 -21.31 1.40 5.11
N PRO A 44 -21.49 1.08 6.39
CA PRO A 44 -20.92 -0.14 7.01
C PRO A 44 -21.30 -1.45 6.31
N ASN A 45 -22.41 -1.47 5.57
CA ASN A 45 -22.91 -2.66 4.87
C ASN A 45 -22.58 -2.71 3.37
N TRP A 46 -21.73 -1.82 2.84
CA TRP A 46 -21.45 -1.82 1.39
C TRP A 46 -20.78 -3.11 0.90
N ILE A 47 -19.88 -3.69 1.71
CA ILE A 47 -19.25 -4.98 1.43
C ILE A 47 -20.28 -6.11 1.43
N HIS A 48 -21.24 -6.07 2.36
CA HIS A 48 -22.33 -7.04 2.43
C HIS A 48 -23.16 -7.03 1.14
N TYR A 49 -23.53 -5.85 0.65
CA TYR A 49 -24.28 -5.74 -0.62
C TYR A 49 -23.47 -6.22 -1.83
N TRP A 50 -22.18 -5.90 -1.88
CA TRP A 50 -21.31 -6.35 -2.97
C TRP A 50 -21.08 -7.86 -2.95
N MET A 51 -20.82 -8.44 -1.78
CA MET A 51 -20.65 -9.89 -1.60
C MET A 51 -21.95 -10.65 -1.89
N ALA A 52 -23.10 -10.14 -1.44
CA ALA A 52 -24.39 -10.74 -1.76
C ALA A 52 -24.71 -10.69 -3.27
N ALA A 53 -24.26 -9.64 -3.98
CA ALA A 53 -24.40 -9.55 -5.43
C ALA A 53 -23.48 -10.52 -6.19
N MET A 54 -22.29 -10.82 -5.65
CA MET A 54 -21.34 -11.74 -6.27
C MET A 54 -21.54 -13.21 -5.87
N MET A 55 -22.15 -13.49 -4.72
CA MET A 55 -22.37 -14.83 -4.19
C MET A 55 -23.83 -15.03 -3.78
N PRO A 56 -24.71 -15.39 -4.74
CA PRO A 56 -26.11 -15.69 -4.46
C PRO A 56 -26.21 -16.88 -3.51
N GLY A 57 -26.61 -16.65 -2.26
CA GLY A 57 -26.66 -17.67 -1.21
C GLY A 57 -25.79 -17.37 0.01
N TYR A 58 -24.99 -16.31 -0.03
CA TYR A 58 -24.25 -15.82 1.14
C TYR A 58 -25.24 -15.27 2.19
N ASN A 59 -25.37 -15.96 3.33
CA ASN A 59 -26.28 -15.55 4.40
C ASN A 59 -25.70 -14.38 5.17
N LEU A 60 -26.22 -13.17 4.89
CA LEU A 60 -25.81 -11.92 5.52
C LEU A 60 -26.08 -11.86 7.02
N ALA A 61 -26.94 -12.73 7.55
CA ALA A 61 -27.36 -12.70 8.95
C ALA A 61 -26.27 -13.15 9.95
N SER A 62 -25.20 -13.83 9.49
CA SER A 62 -24.15 -14.35 10.38
C SER A 62 -22.96 -13.40 10.60
N ILE A 63 -22.98 -12.21 10.01
CA ILE A 63 -21.88 -11.25 10.16
C ILE A 63 -22.37 -10.14 11.08
N GLU A 64 -22.11 -10.30 12.38
CA GLU A 64 -22.24 -9.19 13.32
C GLU A 64 -21.24 -8.11 12.92
N THR A 65 -21.74 -7.00 12.38
CA THR A 65 -20.96 -5.79 12.18
C THR A 65 -20.74 -5.11 13.52
N ASN A 66 -19.86 -5.68 14.34
CA ASN A 66 -19.33 -4.96 15.48
C ASN A 66 -18.61 -3.73 14.94
N SER A 67 -19.01 -2.54 15.41
CA SER A 67 -18.40 -1.30 14.95
C SER A 67 -16.91 -1.36 15.30
N ILE A 68 -16.06 -1.38 14.26
CA ILE A 68 -14.62 -1.35 14.48
C ILE A 68 -14.31 0.00 15.12
N GLY A 69 -13.86 -0.02 16.37
CA GLY A 69 -13.50 1.20 17.08
C GLY A 69 -12.41 1.95 16.34
N TRP A 70 -12.55 3.27 16.22
CA TRP A 70 -11.59 4.14 15.52
C TRP A 70 -10.14 3.94 15.99
N GLY A 71 -9.93 3.64 17.27
CA GLY A 71 -8.61 3.32 17.82
C GLY A 71 -7.98 2.07 17.18
N MET A 72 -8.77 1.03 16.95
CA MET A 72 -8.28 -0.20 16.30
C MET A 72 -8.04 0.01 14.81
N SER A 73 -8.87 0.81 14.14
CA SER A 73 -8.66 1.21 12.75
C SER A 73 -7.36 2.01 12.56
N LEU A 74 -7.09 2.99 13.43
CA LEU A 74 -5.87 3.80 13.36
C LEU A 74 -4.61 2.97 13.66
N LEU A 75 -4.68 2.06 14.63
CA LEU A 75 -3.60 1.12 14.90
C LEU A 75 -3.33 0.23 13.66
N GLY A 76 -4.40 -0.26 13.01
CA GLY A 76 -4.29 -1.02 11.77
C GLY A 76 -3.63 -0.23 10.63
N VAL A 77 -3.98 1.05 10.46
CA VAL A 77 -3.34 1.94 9.48
C VAL A 77 -1.84 2.06 9.76
N LEU A 78 -1.45 2.27 11.02
CA LEU A 78 -0.05 2.42 11.41
C LEU A 78 0.76 1.14 11.19
N VAL A 79 0.23 -0.01 11.61
CA VAL A 79 0.87 -1.32 11.38
C VAL A 79 1.03 -1.58 9.88
N MET A 80 -0.02 -1.33 9.09
CA MET A 80 0.04 -1.53 7.64
C MET A 80 1.05 -0.58 6.98
N ALA A 81 1.12 0.67 7.42
CA ALA A 81 2.11 1.64 6.92
C ALA A 81 3.54 1.15 7.14
N ILE A 82 3.85 0.61 8.32
CA ILE A 82 5.17 0.05 8.63
C ILE A 82 5.47 -1.14 7.73
N ILE A 83 4.54 -2.09 7.59
CA ILE A 83 4.71 -3.28 6.74
C ILE A 83 4.96 -2.88 5.29
N VAL A 84 4.13 -2.00 4.74
CA VAL A 84 4.27 -1.49 3.36
C VAL A 84 5.61 -0.82 3.16
N TRP A 85 6.03 0.03 4.10
CA TRP A 85 7.30 0.73 4.02
C TRP A 85 8.48 -0.25 3.97
N VAL A 86 8.52 -1.21 4.90
CA VAL A 86 9.59 -2.22 5.01
C VAL A 86 9.62 -3.11 3.76
N ALA A 87 8.46 -3.60 3.32
CA ALA A 87 8.37 -4.44 2.14
C ALA A 87 8.83 -3.68 0.88
N THR A 88 8.39 -2.44 0.71
CA THR A 88 8.76 -1.61 -0.45
C THR A 88 10.27 -1.31 -0.44
N TYR A 89 10.83 -0.97 0.71
CA TYR A 89 12.26 -0.76 0.87
C TYR A 89 13.05 -2.03 0.50
N ALA A 90 12.65 -3.18 1.05
CA ALA A 90 13.32 -4.46 0.81
C ALA A 90 13.30 -4.86 -0.67
N VAL A 91 12.16 -4.70 -1.35
CA VAL A 91 12.00 -4.99 -2.77
C VAL A 91 12.92 -4.11 -3.63
N ILE A 92 12.97 -2.80 -3.37
CA ILE A 92 13.85 -1.91 -4.15
C ILE A 92 15.32 -2.12 -3.83
N TRP A 93 15.64 -2.41 -2.57
CA TRP A 93 17.01 -2.77 -2.20
C TRP A 93 17.47 -4.02 -2.94
N LEU A 94 16.62 -5.06 -3.00
CA LEU A 94 16.90 -6.30 -3.72
C LEU A 94 17.03 -6.06 -5.23
N TYR A 95 16.11 -5.29 -5.82
CA TYR A 95 16.16 -4.88 -7.23
C TYR A 95 17.48 -4.19 -7.57
N ASN A 96 17.88 -3.22 -6.76
CA ASN A 96 19.14 -2.49 -6.94
C ASN A 96 20.39 -3.37 -6.72
N HIS A 97 20.27 -4.50 -6.03
CA HIS A 97 21.37 -5.44 -5.80
C HIS A 97 21.52 -6.44 -6.94
N TRP A 98 20.40 -6.90 -7.52
CA TRP A 98 20.41 -7.80 -8.68
C TRP A 98 20.77 -7.12 -10.00
N ASP A 99 20.61 -5.79 -10.07
CA ASP A 99 20.97 -5.00 -11.25
C ASP A 99 22.47 -4.64 -11.30
N LYS A 100 23.30 -5.20 -10.40
CA LYS A 100 24.77 -5.11 -10.37
C LYS A 100 25.40 -6.42 -10.82
#